data_AF-X1K6V4-F1
#
_entry.id   AF-X1K6V4-F1
#
_cell.length_a   1.000
_cell.length_b   1.000
_cell.length_c   1.000
_cell.angle_alpha   90.00
_cell.angle_beta   90.00
_cell.angle_gamma   90.00
#
_symmetry.space_group_name_H-M   'P 1'
#
loop_
_entity.id
_entity.type
_entity.pdbx_description
1 polymer ?
#
loop_
_entity_poly.entity_id
_entity_poly.type
_entity_poly.pdbx_seq_one_letter_code
_entity_poly.pdbx_strand_id
1 'polypeptide(L)'
;MKIYYHNDLDGRCAGAIAYRALRDQNKDAKIELIELDYKDEIKVKEIQLCESIYILDFSFKPEIMEKVLLLTKSIIWIDHHKTAFEYKYSQELKGLRDNKFSGCE
;
A
#
# COMPACT_ATOMS: atom_id res chain seq x y z
N MET A 1 -9.91 2.12 -6.60
CA MET A 1 -8.82 2.33 -5.62
C MET A 1 -8.40 0.98 -5.11
N LYS A 2 -7.11 0.81 -4.83
CA LYS A 2 -6.56 -0.47 -4.40
C LYS A 2 -5.87 -0.32 -3.06
N ILE A 3 -6.05 -1.31 -2.20
CA ILE A 3 -5.33 -1.47 -0.94
C ILE A 3 -4.53 -2.75 -1.04
N TYR A 4 -3.22 -2.62 -1.10
CA TYR A 4 -2.27 -3.70 -1.03
C TYR A 4 -1.82 -3.89 0.41
N TYR A 5 -1.83 -5.13 0.90
CA TYR A 5 -1.43 -5.43 2.27
C TYR A 5 -0.77 -6.80 2.38
N HIS A 6 0.07 -6.97 3.40
CA HIS A 6 0.75 -8.25 3.64
C HIS A 6 -0.22 -9.35 4.11
N ASN A 7 0.09 -10.61 3.82
CA ASN A 7 -0.78 -11.76 4.03
C ASN A 7 -0.73 -12.37 5.45
N ASP A 8 -0.21 -11.63 6.42
CA ASP A 8 -0.19 -12.01 7.82
C ASP A 8 -1.32 -11.33 8.62
N LEU A 9 -1.28 -11.45 9.95
CA LEU A 9 -2.32 -10.86 10.80
C LEU A 9 -2.24 -9.33 10.86
N ASP A 10 -1.04 -8.76 10.78
CA ASP A 10 -0.82 -7.31 10.87
C ASP A 10 -1.33 -6.64 9.59
N GLY A 11 -0.87 -7.11 8.44
CA GLY A 11 -1.31 -6.64 7.12
C GLY A 11 -2.83 -6.81 6.91
N ARG A 12 -3.42 -7.94 7.28
CA ARG A 12 -4.89 -8.13 7.20
C ARG A 12 -5.64 -7.15 8.09
N CYS A 13 -5.16 -6.92 9.31
CA CYS A 13 -5.77 -5.97 10.24
C CYS A 13 -5.69 -4.55 9.67
N ALA A 14 -4.50 -4.13 9.21
CA ALA A 14 -4.27 -2.83 8.58
C ALA A 14 -5.17 -2.63 7.34
N GLY A 15 -5.25 -3.64 6.47
CA GLY A 15 -6.14 -3.65 5.30
C GLY A 15 -7.61 -3.47 5.66
N ALA A 16 -8.09 -4.17 6.69
CA ALA A 16 -9.46 -4.04 7.17
C ALA A 16 -9.76 -2.67 7.77
N ILE A 17 -8.85 -2.11 8.56
CA ILE A 17 -8.96 -0.77 9.14
C ILE A 17 -9.03 0.29 8.04
N ALA A 18 -8.10 0.25 7.09
CA ALA A 18 -8.06 1.19 5.97
C ALA A 18 -9.31 1.08 5.09
N TYR A 19 -9.75 -0.14 4.78
CA TYR A 19 -11.00 -0.36 4.05
C TYR A 19 -12.18 0.30 4.75
N ARG A 20 -12.37 0.07 6.06
CA ARG A 20 -13.45 0.67 6.84
C ARG A 20 -13.38 2.19 6.80
N ALA A 21 -12.22 2.76 7.09
CA ALA A 21 -12.03 4.21 7.11
C ALA A 21 -12.34 4.86 5.75
N LEU A 22 -11.90 4.26 4.65
CA LEU A 22 -12.13 4.77 3.30
C LEU A 22 -13.58 4.61 2.85
N ARG A 23 -14.24 3.50 3.22
CA ARG A 23 -15.68 3.30 2.98
C ARG A 23 -16.54 4.30 3.75
N ASP A 24 -16.16 4.63 4.98
CA ASP A 24 -16.88 5.62 5.79
C ASP A 24 -16.75 7.03 5.20
N GLN A 25 -15.60 7.36 4.61
CA GLN A 25 -15.37 8.62 3.90
C GLN A 25 -16.10 8.68 2.55
N ASN A 26 -16.18 7.55 1.83
CA ASN A 26 -16.87 7.47 0.53
C ASN A 26 -17.55 6.11 0.35
N LYS A 27 -18.87 6.07 0.63
CA LYS A 27 -19.68 4.85 0.60
C LYS A 27 -19.81 4.21 -0.79
N ASP A 28 -19.68 5.01 -1.84
CA ASP A 28 -19.79 4.55 -3.23
C ASP A 28 -18.42 4.18 -3.84
N ALA A 29 -17.33 4.37 -3.09
CA ALA A 29 -16.01 4.00 -3.55
C ALA A 29 -15.92 2.48 -3.77
N LYS A 30 -15.51 2.10 -4.99
CA LYS A 30 -15.06 0.74 -5.30
C LYS A 30 -13.62 0.57 -4.79
N ILE A 31 -13.50 -0.14 -3.68
CA ILE A 31 -12.24 -0.47 -3.02
C ILE A 31 -11.93 -1.95 -3.27
N GLU A 32 -10.78 -2.21 -3.84
CA GLU A 32 -10.26 -3.55 -4.04
C GLU A 32 -9.17 -3.84 -3.00
N LEU A 33 -9.34 -4.95 -2.28
CA LEU A 33 -8.39 -5.46 -1.29
C LEU A 33 -7.51 -6.51 -1.96
N ILE A 34 -6.19 -6.29 -1.94
CA ILE A 34 -5.21 -7.15 -2.60
C ILE A 34 -4.19 -7.61 -1.56
N GLU A 35 -4.35 -8.86 -1.15
CA GLU A 35 -3.42 -9.53 -0.24
C GLU A 35 -2.16 -9.96 -0.99
N LEU A 36 -0.99 -9.78 -0.36
CA LEU A 36 0.32 -10.06 -0.96
C LEU A 36 1.28 -10.76 0.01
N ASP A 37 2.09 -11.65 -0.55
CA ASP A 37 3.34 -12.17 0.01
C ASP A 37 4.54 -11.62 -0.79
N TYR A 38 5.74 -11.65 -0.23
CA TYR A 38 6.98 -11.20 -0.90
C TYR A 38 7.31 -11.98 -2.19
N LYS A 39 6.76 -13.19 -2.32
CA LYS A 39 6.91 -14.04 -3.52
C LYS A 39 5.90 -13.70 -4.63
N ASP A 40 4.88 -12.93 -4.33
CA ASP A 40 3.81 -12.65 -5.27
C ASP A 40 4.21 -11.59 -6.28
N GLU A 41 3.72 -11.74 -7.51
CA GLU A 41 3.91 -10.74 -8.55
C GLU A 41 2.88 -9.62 -8.43
N ILE A 42 3.37 -8.38 -8.32
CA ILE A 42 2.52 -7.19 -8.33
C ILE A 42 2.09 -6.90 -9.76
N LYS A 43 0.80 -7.05 -10.04
CA LYS A 43 0.20 -6.83 -11.36
C LYS A 43 0.02 -5.34 -11.66
N VAL A 44 1.12 -4.62 -11.88
CA VAL A 44 1.11 -3.17 -12.16
C VAL A 44 0.19 -2.80 -13.33
N LYS A 45 0.03 -3.69 -14.32
CA LYS A 45 -0.86 -3.49 -15.48
C LYS A 45 -2.34 -3.34 -15.10
N GLU A 46 -2.75 -3.81 -13.93
CA GLU A 46 -4.13 -3.69 -13.44
C GLU A 46 -4.36 -2.35 -12.73
N ILE A 47 -3.32 -1.57 -12.42
CA ILE A 47 -3.45 -0.23 -11.81
C ILE A 47 -3.89 0.77 -12.88
N GLN A 48 -4.95 1.53 -12.58
CA GLN A 48 -5.47 2.55 -13.49
C GLN A 48 -4.70 3.87 -13.38
N LEU A 49 -4.70 4.67 -14.43
CA LEU A 49 -4.13 6.03 -14.40
C LEU A 49 -4.82 6.86 -13.31
N CYS A 50 -4.01 7.57 -12.52
CA CYS A 50 -4.45 8.39 -11.39
C CYS A 50 -5.23 7.61 -10.30
N GLU A 51 -5.13 6.28 -10.26
CA GLU A 51 -5.78 5.48 -9.22
C GLU A 51 -5.19 5.77 -7.84
N SER A 52 -6.02 5.87 -6.80
CA SER A 52 -5.54 5.95 -5.43
C SER A 52 -5.13 4.57 -4.91
N ILE A 53 -3.89 4.51 -4.41
CA ILE A 53 -3.23 3.29 -3.96
C ILE A 53 -2.83 3.44 -2.50
N TYR A 54 -3.15 2.41 -1.72
CA TYR A 54 -2.71 2.25 -0.33
C TYR A 54 -1.84 1.01 -0.27
N ILE A 55 -0.68 1.14 0.37
CA ILE A 55 0.26 0.04 0.59
C ILE A 55 0.48 -0.03 2.09
N LEU A 56 0.07 -1.13 2.70
CA LEU A 56 -0.03 -1.28 4.14
C LEU A 56 0.78 -2.49 4.58
N ASP A 57 1.64 -2.29 5.58
CA ASP A 57 2.48 -3.35 6.14
C ASP A 57 3.34 -4.08 5.09
N PHE A 58 3.67 -3.38 4.01
CA PHE A 58 4.37 -3.96 2.88
C PHE A 58 5.16 -2.90 2.12
N SER A 59 6.28 -3.31 1.54
CA SER A 59 7.14 -2.48 0.72
C SER A 59 7.18 -3.02 -0.71
N PHE A 60 6.71 -2.25 -1.68
CA PHE A 60 7.00 -2.58 -3.08
C PHE A 60 8.49 -2.42 -3.34
N LYS A 61 9.09 -3.37 -4.06
CA LYS A 61 10.47 -3.22 -4.51
C LYS A 61 10.61 -1.95 -5.37
N PRO A 62 11.76 -1.24 -5.33
CA PRO A 62 11.94 0.02 -6.04
C PRO A 62 11.55 -0.07 -7.53
N GLU A 63 11.96 -1.11 -8.25
CA GLU A 63 11.65 -1.29 -9.66
C GLU A 63 10.15 -1.44 -9.96
N ILE A 64 9.37 -1.93 -9.00
CA ILE A 64 7.91 -2.01 -9.12
C ILE A 64 7.29 -0.67 -8.76
N MET A 65 7.71 -0.06 -7.66
CA MET A 65 7.21 1.25 -7.24
C MET A 65 7.40 2.30 -8.33
N GLU A 66 8.56 2.33 -9.00
CA GLU A 66 8.79 3.27 -10.11
C GLU A 66 7.78 3.07 -11.26
N LYS A 67 7.40 1.83 -11.58
CA LYS A 67 6.37 1.57 -12.59
C LYS A 67 4.99 2.04 -12.12
N VAL A 68 4.66 1.87 -10.84
CA VAL A 68 3.42 2.39 -10.26
C VAL A 68 3.39 3.92 -10.29
N LEU A 69 4.53 4.56 -10.01
CA LEU A 69 4.69 6.01 -10.00
C LEU A 69 4.56 6.67 -11.37
N LEU A 70 4.68 5.91 -12.46
CA LEU A 70 4.34 6.35 -13.81
C LEU A 70 2.82 6.41 -14.04
N LEU A 71 2.04 5.64 -13.28
CA LEU A 71 0.58 5.55 -13.43
C LEU A 71 -0.16 6.49 -12.48
N THR A 72 0.34 6.67 -11.26
CA THR A 72 -0.33 7.48 -10.24
C THR A 72 0.65 8.09 -9.24
N LYS A 73 0.26 9.27 -8.72
CA LYS A 73 0.94 9.94 -7.59
C LYS A 73 0.13 9.87 -6.30
N SER A 74 -1.09 9.33 -6.35
CA SER A 74 -1.97 9.17 -5.20
C SER A 74 -1.63 7.88 -4.46
N ILE A 75 -0.51 7.89 -3.74
CA ILE A 75 -0.02 6.73 -2.97
C ILE A 75 0.09 7.10 -1.49
N ILE A 76 -0.53 6.28 -0.64
CA ILE A 76 -0.30 6.26 0.80
C ILE A 76 0.45 4.98 1.14
N TRP A 77 1.59 5.11 1.80
CA TRP A 77 2.43 3.99 2.20
C TRP A 77 2.66 4.01 3.71
N ILE A 78 2.13 3.00 4.38
CA ILE A 78 2.25 2.78 5.82
C ILE A 78 2.96 1.44 6.02
N ASP A 79 4.14 1.44 6.63
CA ASP A 79 4.93 0.23 6.78
C ASP A 79 5.95 0.40 7.92
N HIS A 80 6.22 -0.69 8.62
CA HIS A 80 7.14 -0.73 9.76
C HIS A 80 8.35 -1.65 9.52
N HIS A 81 8.34 -2.39 8.41
CA HIS A 81 9.42 -3.29 8.03
C HIS A 81 10.72 -2.52 7.76
N LYS A 82 11.85 -3.21 7.94
CA LYS A 82 13.17 -2.67 7.63
C LYS A 82 13.28 -2.13 6.19
N THR A 83 12.61 -2.79 5.24
CA THR A 83 12.53 -2.37 3.82
C THR A 83 11.94 -0.97 3.67
N ALA A 84 11.03 -0.56 4.55
CA ALA A 84 10.42 0.77 4.50
C ALA A 84 11.41 1.91 4.75
N PHE A 85 12.52 1.61 5.43
CA PHE A 85 13.60 2.56 5.71
C PHE A 85 14.73 2.47 4.68
N GLU A 86 14.94 1.27 4.13
CA GLU A 86 16.01 0.98 3.18
C GLU A 86 15.65 1.33 1.74
N TYR A 87 14.42 1.05 1.31
CA TYR A 87 13.99 1.31 -0.06
C TYR A 87 13.88 2.80 -0.32
N LYS A 88 14.44 3.22 -1.46
CA LYS A 88 14.39 4.59 -1.95
C LYS A 88 13.62 4.61 -3.27
N TYR A 89 12.67 5.51 -3.33
CA TYR A 89 11.86 5.76 -4.52
C TYR A 89 12.21 7.14 -5.09
N SER A 90 11.85 7.39 -6.35
CA SER A 90 12.15 8.64 -7.06
C SER A 90 11.49 9.88 -6.44
N GLN A 91 10.52 9.69 -5.54
CA GLN A 91 9.86 10.76 -4.81
C GLN A 91 9.50 10.32 -3.39
N GLU A 92 9.31 11.31 -2.52
CA GLU A 92 8.78 11.06 -1.18
C GLU A 92 7.30 10.67 -1.26
N LEU A 93 6.92 9.62 -0.52
CA LEU A 93 5.54 9.13 -0.46
C LEU A 93 4.89 9.55 0.86
N LYS A 94 3.60 9.86 0.79
CA LYS A 94 2.76 10.11 1.96
C LYS A 94 2.55 8.82 2.76
N GLY A 95 2.16 8.97 4.03
CA GLY A 95 1.97 7.87 4.98
C GLY A 95 3.09 7.81 6.02
N LEU A 96 3.00 6.84 6.93
CA LEU A 96 3.88 6.73 8.10
C LEU A 96 4.81 5.53 7.95
N ARG A 97 6.10 5.74 8.18
CA ARG A 97 7.06 4.64 8.37
C ARG A 97 7.67 4.75 9.75
N ASP A 98 7.26 3.87 10.65
CA ASP A 98 7.68 3.87 12.05
C ASP A 98 7.86 2.43 12.52
N ASN A 99 9.03 2.10 13.04
CA ASN A 99 9.37 0.75 13.52
C ASN A 99 9.00 0.53 14.99
N LYS A 100 8.38 1.52 15.64
CA LYS A 100 7.88 1.41 17.01
C LYS A 100 6.52 0.74 17.11
N PHE A 101 5.81 0.66 15.99
CA PHE A 101 4.44 0.18 15.90
C PHE A 101 4.33 -0.92 14.85
N SER A 102 3.27 -1.70 14.95
CA SER A 102 2.81 -2.61 13.91
C SER A 102 2.11 -1.86 12.77
N GLY A 103 1.97 -2.49 11.60
CA GLY A 103 1.29 -1.89 10.44
C GLY A 103 -0.18 -1.49 10.72
N CYS A 104 -0.85 -2.15 11.66
CA CYS A 104 -2.24 -1.90 12.03
C CYS A 104 -2.49 -0.91 13.19
N GLU A 105 -1.44 -0.40 13.84
CA GLU A 105 -1.53 0.57 14.96
C GLU A 105 -1.50 2.04 14.48
#